data_AF-A0A235I8X9-F1
#
_entry.id   AF-A0A235I8X9-F1
#
_cell.length_a   1.000
_cell.length_b   1.000
_cell.length_c   1.000
_cell.angle_alpha   90.00
_cell.angle_beta   90.00
_cell.angle_gamma   90.00
#
_symmetry.space_group_name_H-M   'P 1'
#
loop_
_entity.id
_entity.type
_entity.pdbx_description
1 polymer ?
#
loop_
_entity_poly.entity_id
_entity_poly.type
_entity_poly.pdbx_seq_one_letter_code
_entity_poly.pdbx_strand_id
1 'polypeptide(L)'
;MATKQEVRKYLAYWFQLGKKVIKGNGEASFLPQSVLNGDRYSEEFEECWQKIISPESGDCYLEGTYETIAELLTPAWNMLPCSRCSMPVAARNVGMPALLCPCNDLPNWPNTELPAPREPIKTQDQLQTIRDRLVKNIT
;
A
#
# COMPACT_ATOMS: atom_id res chain seq x y z
N MET A 1 10.51 -1.44 12.35
CA MET A 1 10.17 -0.11 11.84
C MET A 1 9.78 -0.25 10.38
N ALA A 2 8.71 0.40 9.96
CA ALA A 2 8.32 0.51 8.57
C ALA A 2 9.35 1.33 7.79
N THR A 3 9.79 0.79 6.67
CA THR A 3 10.64 1.48 5.71
C THR A 3 9.80 2.37 4.81
N LYS A 4 10.43 3.39 4.22
CA LYS A 4 9.80 4.25 3.21
C LYS A 4 9.19 3.45 2.06
N GLN A 5 9.83 2.34 1.66
CA GLN A 5 9.33 1.46 0.60
C GLN A 5 8.09 0.68 1.04
N GLU A 6 8.01 0.21 2.29
CA GLU A 6 6.83 -0.47 2.82
C GLU A 6 5.63 0.47 2.95
N VAL A 7 5.83 1.71 3.39
CA VAL A 7 4.76 2.74 3.41
C VAL A 7 4.30 3.07 2.00
N ARG A 8 5.24 3.18 1.05
CA ARG A 8 4.93 3.39 -0.36
C ARG A 8 4.12 2.24 -0.96
N LYS A 9 4.50 0.99 -0.66
CA LYS A 9 3.75 -0.21 -1.04
C LYS A 9 2.34 -0.18 -0.45
N TYR A 10 2.22 0.15 0.83
CA TYR A 10 0.94 0.28 1.51
C TYR A 10 0.00 1.28 0.81
N LEU A 11 0.51 2.46 0.43
CA LEU A 11 -0.23 3.45 -0.33
C LEU A 11 -0.64 2.97 -1.73
N ALA A 12 0.23 2.23 -2.43
CA ALA A 12 -0.14 1.66 -3.72
C ALA A 12 -1.31 0.67 -3.60
N TYR A 13 -1.38 -0.09 -2.51
CA TYR A 13 -2.50 -1.00 -2.24
C TYR A 13 -3.76 -0.20 -1.92
N TRP A 14 -3.62 0.86 -1.11
CA TRP A 14 -4.72 1.77 -0.77
C TRP A 14 -5.39 2.38 -2.01
N PHE A 15 -4.59 2.94 -2.93
CA PHE A 15 -5.10 3.53 -4.17
C PHE A 15 -5.70 2.50 -5.13
N GLN A 16 -5.15 1.27 -5.21
CA GLN A 16 -5.73 0.19 -6.01
C GLN A 16 -7.13 -0.24 -5.52
N LEU A 17 -7.46 0.04 -4.26
CA LEU A 17 -8.79 -0.19 -3.69
C LEU A 17 -9.74 1.01 -3.91
N GLY A 18 -9.29 2.03 -4.65
CA GLY A 18 -10.04 3.27 -4.89
C GLY A 18 -10.06 4.24 -3.71
N LYS A 19 -9.29 3.96 -2.65
CA LYS A 19 -9.24 4.78 -1.44
C LYS A 19 -8.25 5.92 -1.58
N LYS A 20 -8.56 7.06 -0.95
CA LYS A 20 -7.80 8.31 -1.13
C LYS A 20 -6.83 8.57 0.02
N VAL A 21 -5.90 9.49 -0.25
CA VAL A 21 -5.15 10.20 0.80
C VAL A 21 -5.67 11.63 0.86
N ILE A 22 -5.96 12.12 2.06
CA ILE A 22 -6.54 13.43 2.30
C ILE A 22 -5.46 14.35 2.86
N LYS A 23 -5.30 15.54 2.29
CA LYS A 23 -4.38 16.59 2.77
C LYS A 23 -5.10 17.54 3.71
N GLY A 24 -4.50 17.82 4.86
CA GLY A 24 -5.04 18.72 5.88
C GLY A 24 -6.44 18.32 6.34
N ASN A 25 -7.23 19.31 6.76
CA ASN A 25 -8.63 19.14 7.16
C ASN A 25 -9.59 18.91 5.97
N GLY A 26 -9.16 18.20 4.91
CA GLY A 26 -9.99 17.92 3.73
C GLY A 26 -9.81 18.89 2.55
N GLU A 27 -8.76 19.71 2.54
CA GLU A 27 -8.55 20.74 1.51
C GLU A 27 -8.19 20.16 0.13
N ALA A 28 -7.53 19.00 0.10
CA ALA A 28 -7.24 18.28 -1.13
C ALA A 28 -7.26 16.77 -0.91
N SER A 29 -7.47 16.01 -1.99
CA SER A 29 -7.38 14.56 -1.98
C SER A 29 -6.50 14.06 -3.13
N PHE A 30 -5.72 13.03 -2.87
CA PHE A 30 -4.88 12.34 -3.85
C PHE A 30 -5.50 10.98 -4.14
N LEU A 31 -5.72 10.72 -5.43
CA LEU A 31 -6.12 9.42 -5.96
C LEU A 31 -5.61 9.32 -7.40
N PRO A 32 -4.45 8.68 -7.65
CA PRO A 32 -3.96 8.49 -9.01
C PRO A 32 -4.94 7.61 -9.79
N GLN A 33 -5.23 7.96 -11.04
CA GLN A 33 -6.08 7.19 -11.95
C GLN A 33 -5.46 5.83 -12.27
N SER A 34 -4.13 5.78 -12.43
CA SER A 34 -3.39 4.53 -12.56
C SER A 34 -2.31 4.41 -11.50
N VAL A 35 -2.22 3.26 -10.83
CA VAL A 35 -1.15 2.98 -9.84
C VAL A 35 0.03 2.23 -10.48
N LEU A 36 -0.25 1.40 -11.50
CA LEU A 36 0.71 0.48 -12.09
C LEU A 36 0.85 0.76 -13.59
N ASN A 37 2.09 0.73 -14.07
CA ASN A 37 2.42 0.71 -15.50
C ASN A 37 3.27 -0.52 -15.79
N GLY A 38 2.60 -1.65 -16.02
CA GLY A 38 3.24 -2.95 -16.27
C GLY A 38 4.05 -3.46 -15.08
N ASP A 39 5.37 -3.38 -15.21
CA ASP A 39 6.39 -3.88 -14.28
C ASP A 39 6.88 -2.83 -13.27
N ARG A 40 6.36 -1.60 -13.35
CA ARG A 40 6.67 -0.49 -12.44
C ARG A 40 5.41 0.22 -11.94
N TYR A 41 5.59 1.10 -10.97
CA TYR A 41 4.56 2.05 -10.62
C TYR A 41 4.39 3.08 -11.75
N SER A 42 3.18 3.60 -11.91
CA SER A 42 2.92 4.67 -12.86
C SER A 42 3.61 5.97 -12.43
N GLU A 43 3.88 6.85 -13.39
CA GLU A 43 4.41 8.19 -13.11
C GLU A 43 3.42 9.01 -12.26
N GLU A 44 2.13 8.86 -12.50
CA GLU A 44 1.08 9.53 -11.73
C GLU A 44 1.10 9.12 -10.24
N PHE A 45 1.30 7.83 -9.95
CA PHE A 45 1.47 7.37 -8.58
C PHE A 45 2.75 7.90 -7.96
N GLU A 46 3.86 7.93 -8.71
CA GLU A 46 5.13 8.48 -8.23
C GLU A 46 5.00 9.96 -7.88
N GLU A 47 4.36 10.76 -8.73
CA GLU A 47 4.08 12.17 -8.44
C GLU A 47 3.20 12.33 -7.20
N CYS A 48 2.13 11.55 -7.08
CA CYS A 48 1.28 11.55 -5.89
C CYS A 48 2.10 11.22 -4.64
N TRP A 49 2.94 10.19 -4.70
CA TRP A 49 3.82 9.79 -3.62
C TRP A 49 4.79 10.91 -3.23
N GLN A 50 5.47 11.56 -4.18
CA GLN A 50 6.37 12.68 -3.89
C GLN A 50 5.64 13.86 -3.27
N LYS A 51 4.43 14.19 -3.75
CA LYS A 51 3.61 15.25 -3.16
C LYS A 51 3.24 14.90 -1.72
N ILE A 52 2.78 13.69 -1.45
CA ILE A 52 2.34 13.25 -0.11
C ILE A 52 3.47 13.30 0.93
N ILE A 53 4.70 12.93 0.55
CA ILE A 53 5.84 12.94 1.48
C ILE A 53 6.59 14.27 1.55
N SER A 54 6.21 15.24 0.71
CA SER A 54 6.84 16.56 0.72
C SER A 54 6.50 17.28 2.04
N PRO A 55 7.49 17.88 2.73
CA PRO A 55 7.23 18.69 3.92
C PRO A 55 6.22 19.83 3.68
N GLU A 56 6.16 20.35 2.45
CA GLU A 56 5.24 21.43 2.04
C GLU A 56 3.78 20.98 1.96
N SER A 57 3.54 19.66 1.95
CA SER A 57 2.18 19.11 1.92
C SER A 57 1.49 19.09 3.28
N GLY A 58 2.21 19.37 4.37
CA GLY A 58 1.65 19.27 5.72
C GLY A 58 1.14 17.86 6.04
N ASP A 59 0.16 17.77 6.94
CA ASP A 59 -0.38 16.49 7.38
C ASP A 59 -1.27 15.84 6.30
N CYS A 60 -0.90 14.63 5.88
CA CYS A 60 -1.67 13.81 4.95
C CYS A 60 -2.16 12.55 5.67
N TYR A 61 -3.43 12.21 5.54
CA TYR A 61 -4.10 11.10 6.23
C TYR A 61 -4.65 10.09 5.21
N LEU A 62 -4.78 8.82 5.60
CA LEU A 62 -5.51 7.86 4.77
C LEU A 62 -7.01 8.03 5.01
N GLU A 63 -7.78 8.02 3.94
CA GLU A 63 -9.25 8.17 3.99
C GLU A 63 -9.90 7.16 4.94
N GLY A 64 -10.63 7.65 5.96
CA GLY A 64 -11.28 6.77 6.95
C GLY A 64 -10.35 6.27 8.07
N THR A 65 -9.17 6.88 8.22
CA THR A 65 -8.21 6.61 9.31
C THR A 65 -7.78 7.92 9.99
N TYR A 66 -7.05 7.82 11.10
CA TYR A 66 -6.53 9.00 11.83
C TYR A 66 -5.02 9.15 11.69
N GLU A 67 -4.35 8.11 11.20
CA GLU A 67 -2.91 8.03 11.04
C GLU A 67 -2.43 8.94 9.90
N THR A 68 -1.41 9.74 10.18
CA THR A 68 -0.74 10.52 9.13
C THR A 68 0.32 9.69 8.41
N ILE A 69 0.56 9.98 7.14
CA ILE A 69 1.67 9.38 6.40
C ILE A 69 3.03 9.72 7.04
N ALA A 70 3.16 10.91 7.64
CA ALA A 70 4.34 11.32 8.38
C ALA A 70 4.60 10.40 9.59
N GLU A 71 3.56 10.07 10.37
CA GLU A 71 3.66 9.10 11.47
C GLU A 71 4.10 7.73 10.96
N LEU A 72 3.51 7.22 9.87
CA LEU A 72 3.84 5.90 9.30
C LEU A 72 5.31 5.77 8.87
N LEU A 73 5.98 6.89 8.58
CA LEU A 73 7.39 6.95 8.23
C LEU A 73 8.33 6.99 9.45
N THR A 74 7.78 7.04 10.67
CA THR A 74 8.57 7.03 11.91
C THR A 74 8.89 5.61 12.39
N PRO A 75 9.90 5.44 13.26
CA PRO A 75 10.20 4.17 13.92
C PRO A 75 9.09 3.60 14.80
N ALA A 76 8.03 4.36 15.08
CA ALA A 76 6.93 3.90 15.92
C ALA A 76 5.99 2.92 15.22
N TRP A 77 6.14 2.73 13.90
CA TRP A 77 5.23 1.93 13.08
C TRP A 77 5.92 0.76 12.40
N ASN A 78 5.15 -0.27 12.07
CA ASN A 78 5.48 -1.40 11.23
C ASN A 78 4.38 -1.59 10.17
N MET A 79 4.75 -2.17 9.03
CA MET A 79 3.77 -2.65 8.05
C MET A 79 3.68 -4.18 8.17
N LEU A 80 2.54 -4.67 8.65
CA LEU A 80 2.30 -6.09 8.88
C LEU A 80 1.26 -6.63 7.89
N PRO A 81 1.34 -7.90 7.48
CA PRO A 81 0.31 -8.49 6.64
C PRO A 81 -0.99 -8.67 7.44
N CYS A 82 -2.11 -8.28 6.85
CA CYS A 82 -3.44 -8.53 7.39
C CYS A 82 -3.70 -10.03 7.50
N SER A 83 -4.15 -10.50 8.66
CA SER A 83 -4.47 -11.93 8.86
C SER A 83 -5.59 -12.46 7.96
N ARG A 84 -6.44 -11.58 7.40
CA ARG A 84 -7.56 -11.95 6.51
C ARG A 84 -7.17 -12.01 5.03
N CYS A 85 -6.35 -11.08 4.57
CA CYS A 85 -6.11 -10.88 3.12
C CYS A 85 -4.64 -10.65 2.74
N SER A 86 -3.72 -10.73 3.70
CA SER A 86 -2.27 -10.49 3.54
C SER A 86 -1.88 -9.10 3.04
N MET A 87 -2.82 -8.16 2.91
CA MET A 87 -2.51 -6.78 2.57
C MET A 87 -1.71 -6.10 3.68
N PRO A 88 -0.80 -5.17 3.35
CA PRO A 88 -0.09 -4.39 4.37
C PRO A 88 -1.08 -3.59 5.23
N VAL A 89 -0.84 -3.57 6.53
CA VAL A 89 -1.57 -2.80 7.54
C VAL A 89 -0.55 -2.09 8.43
N ALA A 90 -0.81 -0.82 8.71
CA ALA A 90 -0.02 -0.05 9.67
C ALA A 90 -0.25 -0.59 11.10
N ALA A 91 0.81 -0.89 11.84
CA ALA A 91 0.73 -1.32 13.23
C ALA A 91 1.72 -0.52 14.08
N ARG A 92 1.25 0.03 15.22
CA ARG A 92 2.13 0.68 16.19
C ARG A 92 3.00 -0.37 16.89
N ASN A 93 4.27 -0.05 17.11
CA ASN A 93 5.24 -0.91 17.81
C ASN A 93 4.96 -0.99 19.32
N VAL A 94 4.38 0.07 19.88
CA VAL A 94 4.04 0.19 21.30
C VAL A 94 2.66 0.83 21.39
N GLY A 95 1.80 0.27 22.25
CA GLY A 95 0.42 0.71 22.44
C GLY A 95 -0.59 -0.15 21.67
N MET A 96 -1.80 0.37 21.49
CA MET A 96 -2.83 -0.32 20.73
C MET A 96 -2.50 -0.32 19.23
N PRO A 97 -2.71 -1.45 18.51
CA PRO A 97 -2.50 -1.52 17.07
C PRO A 97 -3.46 -0.58 16.33
N ALA A 98 -3.16 -0.25 15.06
CA ALA A 98 -4.12 0.49 14.25
C ALA A 98 -5.40 -0.34 14.10
N LEU A 99 -6.53 0.37 14.09
CA LEU A 99 -7.83 -0.25 14.27
C LEU A 99 -8.29 -1.07 13.06
N LEU A 100 -7.86 -0.73 11.83
CA LEU A 100 -8.51 -1.23 10.62
C LEU A 100 -7.53 -1.56 9.49
N CYS A 101 -7.71 -2.75 8.91
CA CYS A 101 -7.11 -3.11 7.63
C CYS A 101 -7.75 -2.29 6.50
N PRO A 102 -7.04 -1.99 5.39
CA PRO A 102 -7.64 -1.44 4.17
C PRO A 102 -8.88 -2.19 3.67
N CYS A 103 -9.05 -3.46 4.03
CA CYS A 103 -10.22 -4.24 3.63
C CYS A 103 -11.45 -4.09 4.52
N ASN A 104 -11.36 -3.41 5.66
CA ASN A 104 -12.38 -3.51 6.71
C ASN A 104 -13.77 -3.00 6.29
N ASP A 105 -13.78 -1.97 5.45
CA ASP A 105 -14.97 -1.28 4.95
C ASP A 105 -15.28 -1.60 3.48
N LEU A 106 -14.54 -2.54 2.87
CA LEU A 106 -14.80 -2.98 1.51
C LEU A 106 -15.91 -4.03 1.47
N PRO A 107 -17.06 -3.74 0.83
CA PRO A 107 -18.11 -4.73 0.67
C PRO A 107 -17.57 -5.91 -0.16
N ASN A 108 -17.89 -7.13 0.26
CA ASN A 108 -17.53 -8.37 -0.44
C ASN A 108 -16.02 -8.68 -0.52
N TRP A 109 -15.17 -8.11 0.36
CA TRP A 109 -13.75 -8.46 0.44
C TRP A 109 -13.48 -9.64 1.40
N PRO A 110 -12.52 -10.56 1.14
CA PRO A 110 -11.70 -10.70 -0.05
C PRO A 110 -12.53 -11.10 -1.26
N ASN A 111 -12.45 -10.28 -2.32
CA ASN A 111 -13.10 -10.57 -3.58
C ASN A 111 -12.12 -11.40 -4.43
N THR A 112 -12.48 -12.64 -4.75
CA THR A 112 -11.68 -13.52 -5.60
C THR A 112 -11.99 -13.38 -7.09
N GLU A 113 -13.01 -12.59 -7.46
CA GLU A 113 -13.38 -12.30 -8.84
C GLU A 113 -12.53 -11.18 -9.44
N LEU A 114 -11.97 -10.30 -8.60
CA LEU A 114 -11.07 -9.23 -9.01
C LEU A 114 -9.62 -9.52 -8.59
N PRO A 115 -8.62 -9.06 -9.36
CA PRO A 115 -7.23 -9.14 -8.93
C PRO A 115 -7.04 -8.41 -7.60
N ALA A 116 -6.41 -9.08 -6.64
CA ALA A 116 -6.00 -8.43 -5.40
C ALA A 116 -5.00 -7.29 -5.69
N PRO A 117 -4.99 -6.22 -4.88
CA PRO A 117 -3.96 -5.19 -4.96
C PRO A 117 -2.58 -5.82 -4.90
N ARG A 118 -1.69 -5.34 -5.78
CA ARG A 118 -0.38 -5.95 -5.97
C ARG A 118 0.72 -4.91 -6.14
N GLU A 119 1.94 -5.38 -5.99
CA GLU A 119 3.13 -4.66 -6.43
C GLU A 119 3.31 -4.78 -7.95
N PRO A 120 4.08 -3.86 -8.54
CA PRO A 120 4.61 -4.06 -9.89
C PRO A 120 5.37 -5.39 -9.95
N ILE A 121 5.13 -6.16 -11.02
CA ILE A 121 5.75 -7.47 -11.16
C ILE A 121 7.12 -7.27 -11.79
N LYS A 122 8.18 -7.62 -11.06
CA LYS A 122 9.49 -7.82 -11.66
C LYS A 122 9.50 -9.12 -12.44
N THR A 123 9.42 -9.02 -13.76
CA THR A 123 9.29 -10.17 -14.66
C THR A 123 10.42 -11.19 -14.48
N GLN A 124 11.66 -10.75 -14.21
CA GLN A 124 12.80 -11.66 -14.01
C GLN A 124 12.66 -12.53 -12.74
N ASP A 125 12.27 -11.94 -11.61
CA ASP A 125 12.10 -12.66 -10.34
C ASP A 125 10.94 -13.67 -10.44
N GLN A 126 9.87 -13.28 -11.13
CA GLN A 126 8.76 -14.20 -11.42
C GLN A 126 9.17 -15.33 -12.35
N LEU A 127 9.93 -15.04 -13.41
CA LEU A 127 10.44 -16.08 -14.31
C LEU A 127 11.39 -17.04 -13.58
N GLN A 128 12.24 -16.56 -12.67
CA GLN A 128 13.05 -17.42 -11.82
C GLN A 128 12.19 -18.30 -10.92
N THR A 129 11.18 -17.72 -10.26
CA THR A 129 10.25 -18.48 -9.40
C THR A 129 9.52 -19.57 -10.18
N ILE A 130 9.04 -19.26 -11.39
CA ILE A 130 8.38 -20.22 -12.29
C ILE A 130 9.36 -21.32 -12.71
N ARG A 131 10.55 -20.94 -13.17
CA ARG A 131 11.62 -21.89 -13.55
C ARG A 131 11.94 -22.84 -12.40
N ASP A 132 12.16 -22.32 -11.20
CA ASP A 132 12.55 -23.09 -10.03
C ASP A 132 11.43 -24.07 -9.60
N ARG A 133 10.16 -23.68 -9.76
CA ARG A 133 9.01 -24.58 -9.57
C ARG A 133 8.96 -25.69 -10.61
N LEU A 134 9.23 -25.37 -11.89
CA LEU A 134 9.23 -26.36 -12.96
C LEU A 134 10.36 -27.38 -12.77
N VAL A 135 11.57 -26.96 -12.41
CA VAL A 135 12.70 -27.86 -12.14
C VAL A 135 12.39 -28.79 -10.98
N LYS A 136 11.80 -28.28 -9.88
CA LYS A 136 11.38 -29.10 -8.72
C LYS A 136 10.31 -30.14 -9.05
N ASN A 137 9.52 -29.95 -10.10
CA ASN A 137 8.48 -30.90 -10.50
C ASN A 137 8.97 -31.97 -11.48
N ILE A 138 10.17 -31.79 -12.05
CA ILE A 138 10.80 -32.73 -13.00
C ILE A 138 11.81 -33.65 -12.28
N THR A 139 12.24 -33.29 -11.08
CA THR A 139 13.20 -34.02 -10.25
C THR A 139 12.49 -34.67 -9.07
#